data_AF-A0A349MQX5-F1
#
_entry.id   AF-A0A349MQX5-F1
#
_cell.length_a   1.000
_cell.length_b   1.000
_cell.length_c   1.000
_cell.angle_alpha   90.00
_cell.angle_beta   90.00
_cell.angle_gamma   90.00
#
_symmetry.space_group_name_H-M   'P 1'
#
loop_
_entity.id
_entity.type
_entity.pdbx_description
1 polymer ?
#
loop_
_entity_poly.entity_id
_entity_poly.type
_entity_poly.pdbx_seq_one_letter_code
_entity_poly.pdbx_strand_id
1 'polypeptide(L)'
;MIEKFSWAQFSMGSPDSIKEPVFSEPWEADTFAMLVALEKQNLISWSEWADELGAEIKGNSASVDTGAEYYVHVLGALEKLLVKKRIVSIQGLEQYRAGWARVAERTPHGEPMELMADDLTPSDPFLSK
;
A
#
# COMPACT_ATOMS: atom_id res chain seq x y z
N MET A 1 19.68 -44.91 7.36
CA MET A 1 18.67 -44.36 8.29
C MET A 1 18.99 -42.87 8.39
N ILE A 2 18.29 -42.02 7.65
CA ILE A 2 18.55 -40.57 7.63
C ILE A 2 17.46 -39.95 8.48
N GLU A 3 17.83 -39.39 9.63
CA GLU A 3 16.88 -38.68 10.48
C GLU A 3 16.36 -37.44 9.73
N LYS A 4 15.03 -37.34 9.62
CA LYS A 4 14.37 -36.18 9.00
C LYS A 4 14.50 -35.00 9.96
N PHE A 5 15.35 -34.05 9.60
CA PHE A 5 15.40 -32.76 10.27
C PHE A 5 14.02 -32.08 10.22
N SER A 6 13.51 -31.66 11.39
CA SER A 6 12.21 -31.00 11.53
C SER A 6 12.41 -29.54 11.90
N TRP A 7 12.07 -28.67 10.95
CA TRP A 7 12.05 -27.22 11.15
C TRP A 7 11.11 -26.79 12.29
N ALA A 8 10.05 -27.55 12.54
CA ALA A 8 9.11 -27.29 13.63
C ALA A 8 9.71 -27.59 15.02
N GLN A 9 10.50 -28.66 15.14
CA GLN A 9 11.17 -28.99 16.41
C GLN A 9 12.31 -28.04 16.75
N PHE A 10 13.04 -27.57 15.73
CA PHE A 10 14.11 -26.59 15.91
C PHE A 10 13.59 -25.25 16.47
N SER A 11 12.37 -24.87 16.09
CA SER A 11 11.81 -23.54 16.39
C SER A 11 11.10 -23.44 17.76
N MET A 12 10.75 -24.57 18.40
CA MET A 12 10.01 -24.58 19.67
C MET A 12 10.82 -24.14 20.91
N GLY A 13 12.14 -23.98 20.78
CA GLY A 13 13.03 -23.58 21.87
C GLY A 13 13.87 -22.33 21.60
N SER A 14 13.66 -21.64 20.48
CA SER A 14 14.40 -20.41 20.19
C SER A 14 13.83 -19.25 21.02
N PRO A 15 14.67 -18.41 21.66
CA PRO A 15 14.22 -17.18 22.33
C PRO A 15 13.57 -16.18 21.37
N ASP A 16 13.75 -16.39 20.06
CA ASP A 16 12.90 -15.83 19.01
C ASP A 16 11.66 -16.74 18.84
N SER A 17 10.70 -16.64 19.75
CA SER A 17 9.32 -16.77 19.29
C SER A 17 9.19 -15.78 18.14
N ILE A 18 8.99 -16.28 16.91
CA ILE A 18 8.82 -15.44 15.72
C ILE A 18 7.74 -14.45 16.09
N LYS A 19 8.12 -13.21 16.43
CA LYS A 19 7.17 -12.15 16.66
C LYS A 19 6.41 -12.04 15.36
N GLU A 20 5.09 -12.16 15.43
CA GLU A 20 4.27 -11.96 14.26
C GLU A 20 4.70 -10.64 13.62
N PRO A 21 4.92 -10.63 12.30
CA PRO A 21 5.40 -9.43 11.63
C PRO A 21 4.38 -8.32 11.87
N VAL A 22 4.88 -7.14 12.28
CA VAL A 22 4.03 -5.97 12.62
C VAL A 22 3.20 -5.51 11.40
N PHE A 23 3.69 -5.81 10.20
CA PHE A 23 3.06 -5.58 8.91
C PHE A 23 2.91 -6.91 8.18
N SER A 24 1.73 -7.18 7.63
CA SER A 24 1.43 -8.43 6.91
C SER A 24 2.07 -8.46 5.53
N GLU A 25 2.18 -7.30 4.89
CA GLU A 25 2.74 -7.13 3.56
C GLU A 25 3.75 -5.95 3.55
N PRO A 26 4.80 -5.97 2.71
CA PRO A 26 5.80 -4.91 2.68
C PRO A 26 5.22 -3.50 2.42
N TRP A 27 4.18 -3.40 1.59
CA TRP A 27 3.56 -2.13 1.22
C TRP A 27 2.88 -1.43 2.41
N GLU A 28 2.46 -2.17 3.44
CA GLU A 28 1.84 -1.60 4.65
C GLU A 28 2.87 -0.75 5.42
N ALA A 29 4.11 -1.26 5.52
CA ALA A 29 5.21 -0.55 6.14
C ALA A 29 5.57 0.72 5.35
N ASP A 30 5.61 0.62 4.02
CA ASP A 30 5.87 1.76 3.14
C ASP A 30 4.78 2.84 3.27
N THR A 31 3.51 2.42 3.34
CA THR A 31 2.37 3.34 3.53
C THR A 31 2.47 4.09 4.84
N PHE A 32 2.77 3.39 5.94
CA PHE A 32 2.97 4.01 7.24
C PHE A 32 4.19 4.94 7.26
N ALA A 33 5.30 4.53 6.62
CA ALA A 33 6.48 5.37 6.50
C ALA A 33 6.20 6.67 5.74
N MET A 34 5.42 6.61 4.65
CA MET A 34 4.97 7.80 3.91
C MET A 34 4.10 8.70 4.79
N LEU A 35 3.13 8.16 5.52
CA LEU A 35 2.29 8.91 6.46
C LEU A 35 3.15 9.70 7.46
N VAL A 36 4.09 9.02 8.13
CA VAL A 36 5.00 9.64 9.10
C VAL A 36 5.89 10.70 8.44
N ALA A 37 6.39 10.45 7.23
CA ALA A 37 7.23 11.40 6.50
C ALA A 37 6.47 12.68 6.10
N LEU A 38 5.19 12.56 5.72
CA LEU A 38 4.31 13.68 5.40
C LEU A 38 3.99 14.52 6.63
N GLU A 39 3.73 13.88 7.77
CA GLU A 39 3.47 14.57 9.04
C GLU A 39 4.71 15.33 9.54
N LYS A 40 5.89 14.69 9.49
CA LYS A 40 7.16 15.35 9.83
C LYS A 40 7.48 16.58 8.96
N GLN A 41 6.95 16.62 7.75
CA GLN A 41 7.07 17.76 6.83
C GLN A 41 5.95 18.80 7.03
N ASN A 42 5.07 18.62 8.02
CA ASN A 42 3.90 19.46 8.29
C ASN A 42 2.91 19.56 7.09
N LEU A 43 2.94 18.57 6.18
CA LEU A 43 2.00 18.50 5.07
C LEU A 43 0.63 18.00 5.53
N ILE A 44 0.61 17.18 6.59
CA ILE A 44 -0.58 16.70 7.30
C ILE A 44 -0.33 16.80 8.80
N SER A 45 -1.39 16.82 9.59
CA SER A 45 -1.33 16.68 11.05
C SER A 45 -1.98 15.39 11.52
N TRP A 46 -1.59 14.90 12.71
CA TRP A 46 -2.20 13.72 13.31
C TRP A 46 -3.71 13.87 13.55
N SER A 47 -4.20 15.09 13.80
CA SER A 47 -5.64 15.34 13.95
C SER A 47 -6.38 15.17 12.63
N GLU A 48 -5.89 15.79 11.55
CA GLU A 48 -6.48 15.64 10.21
C GLU A 48 -6.48 14.17 9.77
N TRP A 49 -5.38 13.47 10.05
CA TRP A 49 -5.25 12.04 9.78
C TRP A 49 -6.29 11.20 10.55
N ALA A 50 -6.42 11.41 11.86
CA ALA A 50 -7.35 10.67 12.69
C ALA A 50 -8.80 10.87 12.23
N ASP A 51 -9.17 12.09 11.85
CA ASP A 51 -10.50 12.42 11.33
C ASP A 51 -10.77 11.70 10.00
N GLU A 52 -9.82 11.74 9.06
CA GLU A 52 -9.99 11.14 7.74
C GLU A 52 -10.00 9.60 7.81
N LEU A 53 -9.11 8.98 8.59
CA LEU A 53 -9.10 7.52 8.80
C LEU A 53 -10.38 7.05 9.49
N GLY A 54 -10.85 7.79 10.49
CA GLY A 54 -12.10 7.47 11.18
C GLY A 54 -13.31 7.55 10.26
N ALA A 55 -13.32 8.50 9.31
CA ALA A 55 -14.35 8.57 8.28
C ALA A 55 -14.26 7.40 7.29
N GLU A 56 -13.05 7.01 6.90
CA GLU A 56 -12.79 5.90 5.97
C GLU A 56 -13.31 4.57 6.50
N ILE A 57 -12.89 4.22 7.72
CA ILE A 57 -13.28 2.96 8.36
C ILE A 57 -14.80 2.92 8.49
N LYS A 58 -15.44 3.99 8.98
CA LYS A 58 -16.92 4.06 9.11
C LYS A 58 -17.64 3.91 7.79
N GLY A 59 -17.11 4.48 6.70
CA GLY A 59 -17.71 4.38 5.37
C GLY A 59 -17.68 2.97 4.79
N ASN A 60 -16.71 2.15 5.21
CA ASN A 60 -16.45 0.82 4.64
C ASN A 60 -16.74 -0.37 5.59
N SER A 61 -17.19 -0.12 6.83
CA SER A 61 -17.42 -1.14 7.88
C SER A 61 -18.59 -2.12 7.62
N ALA A 62 -18.95 -2.41 6.37
CA ALA A 62 -20.03 -3.35 6.04
C ALA A 62 -19.64 -4.83 6.23
N SER A 63 -18.35 -5.15 6.31
CA SER A 63 -17.80 -6.48 6.58
C SER A 63 -17.16 -6.53 7.98
N VAL A 64 -17.14 -7.72 8.57
CA VAL A 64 -16.39 -7.98 9.81
C VAL A 64 -14.91 -7.74 9.50
N ASP A 65 -14.37 -6.63 10.00
CA ASP A 65 -12.95 -6.29 9.87
C ASP A 65 -12.11 -7.34 10.61
N THR A 66 -11.45 -8.20 9.84
CA THR A 66 -10.53 -9.22 10.36
C THR A 66 -9.14 -8.65 10.65
N GLY A 67 -8.96 -7.32 10.52
CA GLY A 67 -7.67 -6.64 10.59
C GLY A 67 -6.89 -6.71 9.26
N ALA A 68 -7.26 -7.62 8.36
CA ALA A 68 -6.62 -7.78 7.05
C ALA A 68 -6.88 -6.60 6.10
N GLU A 69 -7.96 -5.84 6.34
CA GLU A 69 -8.32 -4.65 5.54
C GLU A 69 -7.86 -3.34 6.18
N TYR A 70 -7.28 -3.39 7.39
CA TYR A 70 -6.89 -2.18 8.14
C TYR A 70 -5.98 -1.27 7.33
N TYR A 71 -4.90 -1.81 6.76
CA TYR A 71 -3.97 -1.00 5.97
C TYR A 71 -4.56 -0.55 4.62
N VAL A 72 -5.59 -1.24 4.11
CA VAL A 72 -6.33 -0.78 2.92
C VAL A 72 -7.10 0.50 3.27
N HIS A 73 -7.73 0.56 4.44
CA HIS A 73 -8.34 1.80 4.95
C HIS A 73 -7.29 2.88 5.22
N VAL A 74 -6.12 2.52 5.75
CA VAL A 74 -5.01 3.47 5.94
C VAL A 74 -4.60 4.09 4.61
N LEU A 75 -4.38 3.29 3.57
CA LEU A 75 -4.00 3.79 2.25
C LEU A 75 -5.10 4.67 1.64
N GLY A 76 -6.36 4.22 1.68
CA GLY A 76 -7.50 4.98 1.16
C GLY A 76 -7.69 6.34 1.86
N ALA A 77 -7.57 6.37 3.19
CA ALA A 77 -7.62 7.62 3.96
C ALA A 77 -6.47 8.56 3.60
N LEU A 78 -5.26 8.01 3.40
CA LEU A 78 -4.08 8.80 3.04
C LEU A 78 -4.25 9.44 1.65
N GLU A 79 -4.70 8.67 0.66
CA GLU A 79 -5.01 9.19 -0.69
C GLU A 79 -6.05 10.32 -0.63
N LYS A 80 -7.15 10.11 0.10
CA LYS A 80 -8.22 11.13 0.25
C LYS A 80 -7.71 12.40 0.93
N LEU A 81 -6.92 12.26 1.99
CA LEU A 81 -6.32 13.40 2.69
C LEU A 81 -5.39 14.19 1.77
N LEU A 82 -4.51 13.52 1.03
CA LEU A 82 -3.58 14.18 0.10
C LEU A 82 -4.30 14.90 -1.05
N VAL A 83 -5.39 14.31 -1.56
CA VAL A 83 -6.25 14.94 -2.57
C VAL A 83 -6.95 16.19 -2.00
N LYS A 84 -7.54 16.09 -0.80
CA LYS A 84 -8.21 17.21 -0.12
C LYS A 84 -7.28 18.39 0.10
N LYS A 85 -6.00 18.11 0.38
CA LYS A 85 -4.94 19.12 0.53
C LYS A 85 -4.32 19.56 -0.79
N ARG A 86 -4.77 19.02 -1.93
CA ARG A 86 -4.28 19.31 -3.29
C ARG A 86 -2.78 19.03 -3.47
N ILE A 87 -2.21 18.11 -2.69
CA ILE A 87 -0.82 17.65 -2.83
C ILE A 87 -0.72 16.70 -4.03
N VAL A 88 -1.75 15.85 -4.20
CA VAL A 88 -1.93 15.00 -5.37
C VAL A 88 -3.29 15.26 -6.00
N SER A 89 -3.46 14.89 -7.27
CA SER A 89 -4.76 14.92 -7.94
C SER A 89 -5.33 13.50 -8.04
N ILE A 90 -6.66 13.39 -8.05
CA ILE A 90 -7.35 12.11 -8.29
C ILE A 90 -6.92 11.54 -9.65
N GLN A 91 -6.86 12.40 -10.68
CA GLN A 91 -6.39 12.00 -12.00
C GLN A 91 -4.96 11.45 -11.97
N GLY A 92 -4.07 12.06 -11.19
CA GLY A 92 -2.70 11.58 -11.02
C GLY A 92 -2.68 10.20 -10.38
N LEU A 93 -3.41 9.98 -9.29
CA LEU A 93 -3.50 8.67 -8.65
C LEU A 93 -3.99 7.59 -9.63
N GLU A 94 -5.04 7.88 -10.40
CA GLU A 94 -5.55 6.95 -11.41
C GLU A 94 -4.54 6.71 -12.56
N GLN A 95 -3.81 7.74 -12.99
CA GLN A 95 -2.76 7.61 -14.00
C GLN A 95 -1.63 6.68 -13.52
N TYR A 96 -1.18 6.83 -12.28
CA TYR A 96 -0.14 5.97 -11.71
C TYR A 96 -0.64 4.55 -11.49
N ARG A 97 -1.87 4.36 -11.00
CA ARG A 97 -2.48 3.03 -10.84
C ARG A 97 -2.56 2.30 -12.19
N ALA A 98 -3.06 2.99 -13.21
CA ALA A 98 -3.15 2.43 -14.56
C ALA A 98 -1.77 2.19 -15.18
N GLY A 99 -0.80 3.08 -14.93
CA GLY A 99 0.57 2.92 -15.43
C GLY A 99 1.27 1.71 -14.83
N TRP A 100 1.19 1.53 -13.51
CA TRP A 100 1.74 0.34 -12.87
C TRP A 100 1.04 -0.96 -13.31
N ALA A 101 -0.27 -0.93 -13.58
CA ALA A 101 -0.97 -2.07 -14.15
C ALA A 101 -0.42 -2.45 -15.54
N ARG A 102 -0.15 -1.46 -16.41
CA ARG A 102 0.51 -1.67 -17.72
C ARG A 102 1.91 -2.23 -17.56
N VAL A 103 2.70 -1.69 -16.62
CA VAL A 103 4.05 -2.19 -16.33
C VAL A 103 4.00 -3.66 -15.91
N ALA A 104 3.10 -4.01 -14.98
CA ALA A 104 2.94 -5.38 -14.53
C ALA A 104 2.51 -6.33 -15.67
N GLU A 105 1.64 -5.88 -16.57
CA GLU A 105 1.20 -6.67 -17.73
C GLU A 105 2.32 -6.90 -18.76
N ARG A 106 3.14 -5.88 -19.04
CA ARG A 106 4.18 -5.97 -20.08
C ARG A 106 5.52 -6.53 -19.59
N THR A 107 5.74 -6.64 -18.28
CA THR A 107 7.02 -7.08 -17.70
C THR A 107 7.03 -8.61 -17.52
N PRO A 108 7.91 -9.35 -18.21
CA PRO A 108 8.05 -10.79 -17.99
C PRO A 108 8.39 -11.12 -16.53
N HIS A 109 7.91 -12.27 -16.04
CA HIS A 109 8.22 -12.71 -14.69
C HIS A 109 9.73 -12.84 -14.46
N GLY A 110 10.22 -12.24 -13.37
CA GLY A 110 11.63 -12.25 -12.99
C GLY A 110 12.43 -11.04 -13.49
N GLU A 111 11.85 -10.20 -14.35
CA GLU A 111 12.46 -8.94 -14.76
C GLU A 111 12.04 -7.77 -13.84
N PRO A 112 12.89 -6.75 -13.66
CA PRO A 112 12.53 -5.55 -12.91
C PRO A 112 11.34 -4.81 -13.54
N MET A 113 10.42 -4.32 -12.71
CA MET A 113 9.34 -3.45 -13.15
C MET A 113 9.83 -2.00 -13.22
N GLU A 114 9.80 -1.42 -14.41
CA GLU A 114 10.17 -0.02 -14.65
C GLU A 114 9.00 0.77 -15.22
N LEU A 115 8.55 1.80 -14.48
CA LEU A 115 7.52 2.73 -14.93
C LEU A 115 8.12 3.82 -15.83
N MET A 116 7.65 3.90 -17.07
CA MET A 116 8.06 4.88 -18.06
C MET A 116 7.01 5.97 -18.24
N ALA A 117 7.39 7.11 -18.83
CA ALA A 117 6.46 8.21 -19.10
C ALA A 117 5.28 7.77 -19.98
N ASP A 118 5.54 6.90 -20.96
CA ASP A 118 4.52 6.34 -21.85
C ASP A 118 3.48 5.51 -21.07
N ASP A 119 3.90 4.84 -19.99
CA ASP A 119 2.97 4.10 -19.12
C ASP A 119 2.03 5.04 -18.37
N LEU A 120 2.31 6.34 -18.23
CA LEU A 120 1.41 7.30 -17.58
C LEU A 120 0.45 7.98 -18.57
N THR A 121 0.66 7.78 -19.87
CA THR A 121 -0.23 8.34 -20.88
C THR A 121 -1.50 7.48 -21.01
N PRO A 122 -2.70 8.09 -21.09
CA PRO A 122 -3.91 7.36 -21.41
C PRO A 122 -3.76 6.72 -22.80
N SER A 123 -3.85 5.40 -22.88
CA SER A 123 -3.78 4.64 -24.13
C SER A 123 -5.03 4.78 -25.00
N ASP A 124 -5.75 5.91 -24.91
CA ASP A 124 -6.96 6.16 -25.68
C ASP A 124 -6.59 6.67 -27.08
N PRO A 125 -6.83 5.89 -28.16
CA PRO A 125 -6.54 6.32 -29.53
C PRO A 125 -7.36 7.54 -29.97
N PHE A 126 -8.36 7.99 -29.20
CA PHE A 126 -9.24 9.10 -29.57
C PHE A 126 -8.92 10.44 -28.88
N LEU A 127 -7.93 10.51 -27.97
CA LEU A 127 -7.55 11.73 -27.26
C LEU A 127 -6.31 12.47 -27.84
N SER A 128 -5.80 12.06 -29.00
CA SER A 128 -4.67 12.70 -29.68
C SER A 128 -5.04 13.65 -30.83
N LYS A 129 -6.16 14.39 -30.76
CA LYS A 129 -6.48 15.42 -31.77
C LYS A 129 -6.93 16.75 -31.16
#